data_AF-A0A3M1Y0R7-F1
#
_entry.id   AF-A0A3M1Y0R7-F1
#
_cell.length_a   1.000
_cell.length_b   1.000
_cell.length_c   1.000
_cell.angle_alpha   90.00
_cell.angle_beta   90.00
_cell.angle_gamma   90.00
#
_symmetry.space_group_name_H-M   'P 1'
#
loop_
_entity.id
_entity.type
_entity.pdbx_description
1 polymer ?
#
loop_
_entity_poly.entity_id
_entity_poly.type
_entity_poly.pdbx_seq_one_letter_code
_entity_poly.pdbx_strand_id
1 'polypeptide(L)'
;MGFRPLVYRLARARGLTGWVSNGTDGVHIEIDGNTSVAEALLADIRSACPPTARITGHEITAAPVGAEYPDFRIVESTANVSVSLLLTPDIALCPRCRQELTEAGNRREGYPFVTCTQCGPRYSIIRDLPYDRPLTTMAPFALCVDCQTEYDDPADRRFFSQTNSCPHCAVPLRWTVAGNAPQTGEAEDLIAAAVDSLEAGNIVAVKGIGGYLLCCDATRPGPVARLRSRKQRPAKPFAVLYPDLGMLAGDVALTPAARPLLTGPVSPVLLLPLRPQPQHVDAEGVAPGLDHLGVMLPYAPLLQRLSSRFGRPLVATSANVSGSPMIHRDATAQQELAGLADAWLG
;
A
#
# COMPACT_ATOMS: atom_id res chain seq x y z
N MET A 1 -4.15 9.80 -5.81
CA MET A 1 -4.46 10.58 -4.59
C MET A 1 -5.90 11.05 -4.49
N GLY A 2 -6.80 10.64 -5.40
CA GLY A 2 -8.20 11.08 -5.34
C GLY A 2 -8.42 12.55 -5.68
N PHE A 3 -7.50 13.19 -6.42
CA PHE A 3 -7.58 14.61 -6.75
C PHE A 3 -8.76 14.92 -7.70
N ARG A 4 -8.93 14.14 -8.78
CA ARG A 4 -10.09 14.25 -9.69
C ARG A 4 -11.45 14.13 -8.94
N PRO A 5 -11.67 13.10 -8.09
CA PRO A 5 -12.81 13.05 -7.15
C PRO A 5 -13.01 14.27 -6.27
N LEU A 6 -11.92 14.82 -5.71
CA LEU A 6 -11.99 16.02 -4.86
C LEU A 6 -12.52 17.21 -5.65
N VAL A 7 -11.89 17.50 -6.79
CA VAL A 7 -12.27 18.64 -7.66
C VAL A 7 -13.71 18.48 -8.12
N TYR A 8 -14.11 17.29 -8.57
CA TYR A 8 -15.48 17.01 -8.97
C TYR A 8 -16.49 17.36 -7.86
N ARG A 9 -16.28 16.88 -6.63
CA ARG A 9 -17.19 17.15 -5.52
C ARG A 9 -17.26 18.64 -5.19
N LEU A 10 -16.12 19.33 -5.17
CA LEU A 10 -16.06 20.76 -4.87
C LEU A 10 -16.75 21.59 -5.96
N ALA A 11 -16.50 21.28 -7.23
CA ALA A 11 -17.15 21.96 -8.35
C ALA A 11 -18.68 21.77 -8.32
N ARG A 12 -19.15 20.53 -8.09
CA ARG A 12 -20.58 20.23 -7.95
C ARG A 12 -21.22 20.93 -6.74
N ALA A 13 -20.53 20.99 -5.61
CA ALA A 13 -21.03 21.70 -4.42
C ALA A 13 -21.20 23.20 -4.66
N ARG A 14 -20.42 23.79 -5.58
CA ARG A 14 -20.52 25.19 -6.01
C ARG A 14 -21.47 25.41 -7.19
N GLY A 15 -22.11 24.36 -7.70
CA GLY A 15 -22.99 24.44 -8.88
C GLY A 15 -22.24 24.77 -10.18
N LEU A 16 -20.93 24.50 -10.24
CA LEU A 16 -20.12 24.75 -11.43
C LEU A 16 -20.33 23.66 -12.49
N THR A 17 -20.13 24.04 -13.74
CA THR A 17 -20.09 23.18 -14.93
C THR A 17 -18.67 23.22 -15.52
N GLY A 18 -18.26 22.15 -16.20
CA GLY A 18 -16.88 22.01 -16.70
C GLY A 18 -16.34 20.59 -16.63
N TRP A 19 -15.02 20.45 -16.49
CA TRP A 19 -14.39 19.15 -16.38
C TRP A 19 -13.08 19.16 -15.57
N VAL A 20 -12.67 17.97 -15.13
CA VAL A 20 -11.35 17.71 -14.56
C VAL A 20 -10.72 16.48 -15.20
N SER A 21 -9.42 16.56 -15.50
CA SER A 21 -8.65 15.48 -16.13
C SER A 21 -7.23 15.38 -15.57
N ASN A 22 -6.61 14.21 -15.65
CA ASN A 22 -5.18 14.07 -15.41
C ASN A 22 -4.43 14.29 -16.73
N GLY A 23 -3.38 15.10 -16.70
CA GLY A 23 -2.41 15.23 -17.79
C GLY A 23 -1.04 14.67 -17.40
N THR A 24 -0.05 14.84 -18.27
CA THR A 24 1.35 14.45 -18.03
C THR A 24 2.16 15.52 -17.29
N ASP A 25 1.56 16.66 -17.01
CA ASP A 25 2.10 17.87 -16.38
C ASP A 25 1.29 18.33 -15.16
N GLY A 26 0.15 17.68 -14.86
CA GLY A 26 -0.63 17.97 -13.67
C GLY A 26 -2.07 17.51 -13.76
N VAL A 27 -2.93 18.20 -13.01
CA VAL A 27 -4.39 18.06 -13.09
C VAL A 27 -4.92 19.30 -13.82
N HIS A 28 -5.66 19.08 -14.89
CA HIS A 28 -6.31 20.13 -15.68
C HIS A 28 -7.76 20.26 -15.25
N ILE A 29 -8.19 21.50 -15.04
CA ILE A 29 -9.54 21.84 -14.60
C ILE A 29 -10.05 22.96 -15.49
N GLU A 30 -11.19 22.75 -16.12
CA GLU A 30 -11.90 23.79 -16.84
C GLU A 30 -13.28 23.97 -16.20
N ILE A 31 -13.71 25.22 -16.05
CA ILE A 31 -15.00 25.58 -15.48
C ILE A 31 -15.61 26.74 -16.24
N ASP A 32 -16.94 26.76 -16.31
CA ASP A 32 -17.67 27.95 -16.71
C ASP A 32 -17.66 28.97 -15.56
N GLY A 33 -17.13 30.16 -15.82
CA GLY A 33 -17.08 31.23 -14.83
C GLY A 33 -16.05 32.30 -15.13
N ASN A 34 -15.97 33.28 -14.26
CA ASN A 34 -14.92 34.30 -14.28
C ASN A 34 -13.76 33.91 -13.35
N THR A 35 -12.68 34.71 -13.37
CA THR A 35 -11.49 34.49 -12.53
C THR A 35 -11.83 34.35 -11.04
N SER A 36 -12.78 35.12 -10.52
CA SER A 36 -13.17 35.06 -9.10
C SER A 36 -13.79 33.70 -8.73
N VAL A 37 -14.56 33.10 -9.64
CA VAL A 37 -15.12 31.75 -9.46
C VAL A 37 -14.00 30.71 -9.42
N ALA A 38 -13.02 30.83 -10.33
CA ALA A 38 -11.86 29.94 -10.39
C ALA A 38 -10.97 30.03 -9.14
N GLU A 39 -10.69 31.25 -8.67
CA GLU A 39 -9.93 31.50 -7.44
C GLU A 39 -10.62 30.90 -6.21
N ALA A 40 -11.94 31.01 -6.13
CA ALA A 40 -12.70 30.47 -5.02
C ALA A 40 -12.73 28.92 -5.03
N LEU A 41 -12.84 28.29 -6.20
CA LEU A 41 -12.69 26.83 -6.32
C LEU A 41 -11.28 26.38 -5.92
N LEU A 42 -10.24 27.11 -6.35
CA LEU A 42 -8.86 26.81 -5.96
C LEU A 42 -8.64 26.93 -4.45
N ALA A 43 -9.25 27.92 -3.80
CA ALA A 43 -9.19 28.06 -2.34
C ALA A 43 -9.77 26.84 -1.63
N ASP A 44 -10.94 26.36 -2.09
CA ASP A 44 -11.55 25.14 -1.57
C ASP A 44 -10.68 23.91 -1.80
N ILE A 45 -10.10 23.77 -3.01
CA ILE A 45 -9.20 22.67 -3.35
C ILE A 45 -8.00 22.65 -2.40
N ARG A 46 -7.40 23.81 -2.13
CA ARG A 46 -6.27 23.93 -1.19
C ARG A 46 -6.67 23.57 0.23
N SER A 47 -7.85 24.01 0.68
CA SER A 47 -8.36 23.74 2.02
C SER A 47 -8.70 22.27 2.23
N ALA A 48 -9.29 21.62 1.22
CA ALA A 48 -9.77 20.23 1.28
C ALA A 48 -8.75 19.20 0.75
N CYS A 49 -7.53 19.63 0.42
CA CYS A 49 -6.50 18.77 -0.14
C CYS A 49 -6.15 17.64 0.86
N PRO A 50 -6.13 16.36 0.43
CA PRO A 50 -5.73 15.26 1.31
C PRO A 50 -4.32 15.50 1.88
N PRO A 51 -4.02 15.05 3.12
CA PRO A 51 -2.69 15.19 3.71
C PRO A 51 -1.55 14.57 2.88
N THR A 52 -1.88 13.64 1.99
CA THR A 52 -0.93 13.00 1.08
C THR A 52 -0.66 13.81 -0.19
N ALA A 53 -1.49 14.81 -0.48
CA ALA A 53 -1.39 15.63 -1.68
C ALA A 53 -0.73 16.99 -1.39
N ARG A 54 0.19 17.38 -2.26
CA ARG A 54 0.90 18.66 -2.20
C ARG A 54 0.80 19.35 -3.55
N ILE A 55 0.18 20.52 -3.57
CA ILE A 55 0.12 21.38 -4.75
C ILE A 55 1.42 22.18 -4.80
N THR A 56 2.22 22.01 -5.86
CA THR A 56 3.52 22.66 -6.04
C THR A 56 3.44 23.96 -6.84
N GLY A 57 2.42 24.08 -7.69
CA GLY A 57 2.14 25.24 -8.53
C GLY A 57 0.70 25.23 -8.99
N HIS A 58 0.24 26.35 -9.51
CA HIS A 58 -1.05 26.49 -10.18
C HIS A 58 -0.96 27.67 -11.16
N GLU A 59 -1.75 27.62 -12.21
CA GLU A 59 -1.94 28.70 -13.17
C GLU A 59 -3.43 28.76 -13.49
N ILE A 60 -3.97 29.98 -13.65
CA ILE A 60 -5.35 30.20 -14.06
C ILE A 60 -5.30 31.05 -15.33
N THR A 61 -5.83 30.51 -16.42
CA THR A 61 -5.90 31.18 -17.71
C THR A 61 -7.35 31.16 -18.22
N ALA A 62 -7.70 32.13 -19.06
CA ALA A 62 -8.99 32.15 -19.71
C ALA A 62 -9.01 31.11 -20.85
N ALA A 63 -9.98 30.20 -20.81
CA ALA A 63 -10.24 29.28 -21.91
C ALA A 63 -10.99 30.00 -23.06
N PRO A 64 -10.92 29.48 -24.31
CA PRO A 64 -11.67 30.03 -25.43
C PRO A 64 -13.18 30.07 -25.14
N VAL A 65 -13.83 31.20 -25.48
CA VAL A 65 -15.28 31.36 -25.34
C VAL A 65 -16.00 30.44 -26.33
N GLY A 66 -16.94 29.62 -25.84
CA GLY A 66 -17.83 28.81 -26.70
C GLY A 66 -18.00 27.35 -26.31
N ALA A 67 -17.30 26.86 -25.28
CA ALA A 67 -17.64 25.59 -24.65
C ALA A 67 -18.84 25.81 -23.72
N GLU A 68 -19.93 25.08 -23.93
CA GLU A 68 -21.03 24.99 -22.96
C GLU A 68 -20.96 23.61 -22.29
N TYR A 69 -20.84 23.62 -20.97
CA TYR A 69 -20.83 22.39 -20.20
C TYR A 69 -22.20 22.19 -19.52
N PRO A 70 -22.93 21.10 -19.81
CA PRO A 70 -24.23 20.85 -19.19
C PRO A 70 -24.10 20.47 -17.70
N ASP A 71 -22.93 20.00 -17.27
CA ASP A 71 -22.60 19.53 -15.95
C ASP A 71 -21.08 19.65 -15.71
N PHE A 72 -20.60 19.18 -14.55
CA PHE A 72 -19.18 19.04 -14.28
C PHE A 72 -18.79 17.56 -14.35
N ARG A 73 -17.78 17.19 -15.14
CA ARG A 73 -17.40 15.78 -15.36
C ARG A 73 -15.95 15.48 -15.04
N ILE A 74 -15.67 14.24 -14.67
CA ILE A 74 -14.31 13.70 -14.75
C ILE A 74 -14.17 13.10 -16.15
N VAL A 75 -13.27 13.66 -16.97
CA VAL A 75 -13.07 13.22 -18.36
C VAL A 75 -11.81 12.38 -18.48
N GLU A 76 -11.71 11.66 -19.60
CA GLU A 76 -10.54 10.83 -19.89
C GLU A 76 -9.26 11.67 -19.92
N SER A 77 -8.19 11.04 -19.47
CA SER A 77 -6.88 11.66 -19.34
C SER A 77 -6.23 11.84 -20.72
N THR A 78 -5.64 13.01 -20.98
CA THR A 78 -4.96 13.31 -22.25
C THR A 78 -3.47 12.98 -22.15
N ALA A 79 -2.94 12.24 -23.12
CA ALA A 79 -1.52 11.96 -23.23
C ALA A 79 -0.83 13.10 -24.01
N ASN A 80 -0.01 13.90 -23.32
CA ASN A 80 0.88 14.88 -23.96
C ASN A 80 2.33 14.35 -23.98
N VAL A 81 3.12 14.81 -24.96
CA VAL A 81 4.44 14.23 -25.31
C VAL A 81 5.53 14.49 -24.26
N SER A 82 5.41 15.54 -23.45
CA SER A 82 6.36 15.84 -22.37
C SER A 82 5.78 15.48 -21.00
N VAL A 83 6.47 14.59 -20.28
CA VAL A 83 6.14 14.22 -18.91
C VAL A 83 6.88 15.15 -17.95
N SER A 84 6.13 15.95 -17.21
CA SER A 84 6.61 16.82 -16.13
C SER A 84 5.75 16.59 -14.88
N LEU A 85 5.63 15.33 -14.46
CA LEU A 85 4.78 14.93 -13.34
C LEU A 85 5.59 14.36 -12.17
N LEU A 86 5.27 14.79 -10.95
CA LEU A 86 5.72 14.11 -9.73
C LEU A 86 4.91 12.81 -9.56
N LEU A 87 5.57 11.67 -9.68
CA LEU A 87 4.94 10.38 -9.44
C LEU A 87 4.56 10.24 -7.97
N THR A 88 3.33 9.80 -7.72
CA THR A 88 2.83 9.59 -6.36
C THR A 88 3.48 8.35 -5.75
N PRO A 89 4.09 8.43 -4.55
CA PRO A 89 4.64 7.26 -3.86
C PRO A 89 3.54 6.28 -3.46
N ASP A 90 3.91 5.04 -3.15
CA ASP A 90 3.00 4.09 -2.52
C ASP A 90 2.55 4.59 -1.14
N ILE A 91 1.29 4.35 -0.77
CA ILE A 91 0.70 4.88 0.46
C ILE A 91 0.19 3.72 1.33
N ALA A 92 0.59 3.71 2.59
CA ALA A 92 0.17 2.71 3.56
C ALA A 92 -1.36 2.66 3.75
N LEU A 93 -1.84 1.49 4.18
CA LEU A 93 -3.24 1.21 4.46
C LEU A 93 -3.87 2.23 5.43
N CYS A 94 -4.82 3.01 4.92
CA CYS A 94 -5.51 4.04 5.72
C CYS A 94 -6.42 3.43 6.80
N PRO A 95 -6.76 4.21 7.86
CA PRO A 95 -7.59 3.72 8.97
C PRO A 95 -8.94 3.13 8.53
N ARG A 96 -9.59 3.74 7.54
CA ARG A 96 -10.89 3.27 7.04
C ARG A 96 -10.80 1.91 6.34
N CYS A 97 -9.79 1.69 5.48
CA CYS A 97 -9.60 0.37 4.88
C CYS A 97 -9.14 -0.67 5.91
N ARG A 98 -8.41 -0.25 6.96
CA ARG A 98 -8.06 -1.13 8.08
C ARG A 98 -9.29 -1.57 8.87
N GLN A 99 -10.27 -0.67 9.06
CA GLN A 99 -11.56 -1.00 9.67
C GLN A 99 -12.34 -2.01 8.81
N GLU A 100 -12.46 -1.76 7.50
CA GLU A 100 -13.18 -2.66 6.56
C GLU A 100 -12.61 -4.08 6.54
N LEU A 101 -11.29 -4.25 6.74
CA LEU A 101 -10.64 -5.57 6.82
C LEU A 101 -11.15 -6.44 7.97
N THR A 102 -11.68 -5.83 9.03
CA THR A 102 -12.07 -6.48 10.28
C THR A 102 -13.55 -6.31 10.61
N GLU A 103 -14.28 -5.53 9.81
CA GLU A 103 -15.67 -5.22 10.04
C GLU A 103 -16.55 -6.37 9.56
N ALA A 104 -17.21 -7.04 10.50
CA ALA A 104 -18.08 -8.16 10.22
C ALA A 104 -19.18 -7.78 9.23
N GLY A 105 -19.33 -8.57 8.17
CA GLY A 105 -20.33 -8.33 7.12
C GLY A 105 -19.95 -7.25 6.11
N ASN A 106 -18.76 -6.64 6.24
CA ASN A 106 -18.20 -5.82 5.18
C ASN A 106 -17.81 -6.71 4.00
N ARG A 107 -18.15 -6.31 2.76
CA ARG A 107 -17.82 -7.05 1.55
C ARG A 107 -16.32 -7.28 1.32
N ARG A 108 -15.46 -6.51 2.00
CA ARG A 108 -14.00 -6.61 1.95
C ARG A 108 -13.40 -7.09 3.27
N GLU A 109 -14.20 -7.63 4.17
CA GLU A 109 -13.72 -8.33 5.36
C GLU A 109 -12.69 -9.40 4.94
N GLY A 110 -11.52 -9.38 5.58
CA GLY A 110 -10.43 -10.31 5.28
C GLY A 110 -9.71 -10.12 3.94
N TYR A 111 -10.17 -9.26 3.03
CA TYR A 111 -9.65 -9.17 1.66
C TYR A 111 -8.22 -8.56 1.59
N PRO A 112 -7.19 -9.32 1.17
CA PRO A 112 -5.77 -8.91 1.31
C PRO A 112 -5.29 -7.82 0.34
N PHE A 113 -6.19 -7.29 -0.49
CA PHE A 113 -5.87 -6.23 -1.46
C PHE A 113 -6.83 -5.03 -1.37
N VAL A 114 -7.54 -4.85 -0.26
CA VAL A 114 -8.43 -3.69 -0.07
C VAL A 114 -7.65 -2.38 -0.11
N THR A 115 -8.12 -1.46 -0.96
CA THR A 115 -7.59 -0.10 -1.07
C THR A 115 -8.71 0.89 -1.34
N CYS A 116 -8.36 2.19 -1.37
CA CYS A 116 -9.24 3.27 -1.80
C CYS A 116 -8.44 4.37 -2.52
N THR A 117 -9.06 5.51 -2.81
CA THR A 117 -8.38 6.66 -3.43
C THR A 117 -7.24 7.25 -2.58
N GLN A 118 -7.29 7.06 -1.25
CA GLN A 118 -6.37 7.63 -0.27
C GLN A 118 -5.21 6.71 0.16
N CYS A 119 -5.22 5.42 -0.20
CA CYS A 119 -4.17 4.46 0.18
C CYS A 119 -3.91 3.42 -0.91
N GLY A 120 -2.91 2.57 -0.69
CA GLY A 120 -2.55 1.47 -1.57
C GLY A 120 -1.41 1.81 -2.53
N PRO A 121 -1.08 0.86 -3.41
CA PRO A 121 0.02 1.03 -4.36
C PRO A 121 -0.25 2.14 -5.38
N ARG A 122 0.80 2.85 -5.76
CA ARG A 122 0.83 3.91 -6.77
C ARG A 122 2.05 3.69 -7.63
N TYR A 123 3.19 4.31 -7.30
CA TYR A 123 4.45 4.19 -8.04
C TYR A 123 4.78 2.75 -8.43
N SER A 124 4.67 1.80 -7.50
CA SER A 124 4.99 0.37 -7.71
C SER A 124 4.18 -0.34 -8.80
N ILE A 125 3.00 0.18 -9.16
CA ILE A 125 2.07 -0.46 -10.10
C ILE A 125 1.86 0.33 -11.39
N ILE A 126 2.42 1.53 -11.50
CA ILE A 126 2.31 2.36 -12.70
C ILE A 126 3.17 1.74 -13.80
N ARG A 127 2.57 1.52 -14.98
CA ARG A 127 3.28 1.11 -16.19
C ARG A 127 3.51 2.29 -17.11
N ASP A 128 2.54 3.20 -17.19
CA ASP A 128 2.62 4.41 -18.00
C ASP A 128 1.75 5.54 -17.41
N LEU A 129 1.88 6.74 -17.95
CA LEU A 129 1.07 7.91 -17.60
C LEU A 129 0.10 8.26 -18.72
N PRO A 130 -1.05 8.89 -18.41
CA PRO A 130 -1.54 9.36 -17.11
C PRO A 130 -1.99 8.24 -16.13
N TYR A 131 -2.09 8.54 -14.83
CA TYR A 131 -2.47 7.53 -13.81
C TYR A 131 -3.93 7.06 -13.94
N ASP A 132 -4.14 6.01 -14.72
CA ASP A 132 -5.42 5.30 -14.92
C ASP A 132 -5.22 3.78 -14.96
N ARG A 133 -6.26 3.03 -14.59
CA ARG A 133 -6.23 1.57 -14.39
C ARG A 133 -5.61 0.81 -15.58
N PRO A 134 -5.93 1.10 -16.86
CA PRO A 134 -5.32 0.42 -18.02
C PRO A 134 -3.80 0.56 -18.11
N LEU A 135 -3.25 1.65 -17.54
CA LEU A 135 -1.82 1.95 -17.53
C LEU A 135 -1.14 1.52 -16.22
N THR A 136 -1.75 0.55 -15.51
CA THR A 136 -1.18 -0.03 -14.29
C THR A 136 -1.14 -1.56 -14.35
N THR A 137 -0.51 -2.20 -13.36
CA THR A 137 -0.61 -3.66 -13.18
C THR A 137 -2.02 -4.14 -12.82
N MET A 138 -2.96 -3.24 -12.55
CA MET A 138 -4.37 -3.58 -12.31
C MET A 138 -5.17 -3.80 -13.60
N ALA A 139 -4.64 -3.43 -14.77
CA ALA A 139 -5.31 -3.54 -16.06
C ALA A 139 -5.92 -4.92 -16.37
N PRO A 140 -5.27 -6.06 -16.05
CA PRO A 140 -5.83 -7.38 -16.34
C PRO A 140 -7.04 -7.76 -15.47
N PHE A 141 -7.30 -7.03 -14.38
CA PHE A 141 -8.39 -7.35 -13.44
C PHE A 141 -9.59 -6.47 -13.72
N ALA A 142 -10.61 -6.99 -14.40
CA ALA A 142 -11.84 -6.23 -14.63
C ALA A 142 -12.61 -5.99 -13.33
N LEU A 143 -13.24 -4.82 -13.18
CA LEU A 143 -14.10 -4.54 -12.03
C LEU A 143 -15.39 -5.37 -12.14
N CYS A 144 -15.84 -5.97 -11.03
CA CYS A 144 -17.20 -6.50 -10.97
C CYS A 144 -18.22 -5.37 -10.89
N VAL A 145 -19.51 -5.68 -11.11
CA VAL A 145 -20.61 -4.70 -11.10
C VAL A 145 -20.58 -3.80 -9.87
N ASP A 146 -20.50 -4.38 -8.67
CA ASP A 146 -20.48 -3.59 -7.44
C ASP A 146 -19.25 -2.66 -7.34
N CYS A 147 -18.07 -3.13 -7.75
CA CYS A 147 -16.85 -2.31 -7.72
C CYS A 147 -16.87 -1.22 -8.80
N GLN A 148 -17.59 -1.46 -9.90
CA GLN A 148 -17.86 -0.47 -10.93
C GLN A 148 -18.83 0.59 -10.38
N THR A 149 -19.91 0.19 -9.69
CA THR A 149 -20.83 1.12 -9.02
C THR A 149 -20.10 2.04 -8.05
N GLU A 150 -19.24 1.50 -7.17
CA GLU A 150 -18.42 2.32 -6.26
C GLU A 150 -17.40 3.20 -7.00
N TYR A 151 -16.91 2.76 -8.16
CA TYR A 151 -15.97 3.53 -8.97
C TYR A 151 -16.66 4.74 -9.63
N ASP A 152 -17.92 4.57 -10.02
CA ASP A 152 -18.73 5.58 -10.72
C ASP A 152 -19.53 6.49 -9.78
N ASP A 153 -19.79 6.07 -8.54
CA ASP A 153 -20.58 6.84 -7.56
C ASP A 153 -19.73 7.94 -6.87
N PRO A 154 -20.01 9.24 -7.09
CA PRO A 154 -19.27 10.33 -6.45
C PRO A 154 -19.40 10.41 -4.93
N ALA A 155 -20.43 9.80 -4.35
CA ALA A 155 -20.63 9.71 -2.92
C ALA A 155 -19.76 8.61 -2.29
N ASP A 156 -19.29 7.63 -3.07
CA ASP A 156 -18.45 6.55 -2.57
C ASP A 156 -16.99 7.02 -2.40
N ARG A 157 -16.34 6.53 -1.35
CA ARG A 157 -14.91 6.79 -1.08
C ARG A 157 -13.97 6.19 -2.13
N ARG A 158 -14.44 5.22 -2.90
CA ARG A 158 -13.76 4.54 -4.01
C ARG A 158 -14.09 5.15 -5.37
N PHE A 159 -14.82 6.25 -5.43
CA PHE A 159 -15.03 7.03 -6.65
C PHE A 159 -13.69 7.25 -7.38
N PHE A 160 -13.56 6.76 -8.62
CA PHE A 160 -12.33 6.76 -9.43
C PHE A 160 -11.09 6.10 -8.80
N SER A 161 -11.26 5.13 -7.90
CA SER A 161 -10.16 4.35 -7.34
C SER A 161 -9.61 3.35 -8.35
N GLN A 162 -8.47 3.71 -8.96
CA GLN A 162 -7.82 2.88 -9.99
C GLN A 162 -7.39 1.49 -9.48
N THR A 163 -7.18 1.35 -8.16
CA THR A 163 -6.83 0.10 -7.49
C THR A 163 -8.04 -0.63 -6.89
N ASN A 164 -9.28 -0.20 -7.21
CA ASN A 164 -10.47 -0.86 -6.66
C ASN A 164 -10.52 -2.34 -7.05
N SER A 165 -10.86 -3.18 -6.08
CA SER A 165 -11.14 -4.61 -6.23
C SER A 165 -11.84 -5.12 -4.96
N CYS A 166 -12.40 -6.32 -5.05
CA CYS A 166 -13.03 -7.04 -3.94
C CYS A 166 -12.87 -8.55 -4.17
N PRO A 167 -13.33 -9.42 -3.25
CA PRO A 167 -13.26 -10.87 -3.44
C PRO A 167 -13.87 -11.40 -4.75
N HIS A 168 -14.88 -10.71 -5.33
CA HIS A 168 -15.49 -11.13 -6.61
C HIS A 168 -14.66 -10.78 -7.85
N CYS A 169 -13.86 -9.71 -7.80
CA CYS A 169 -12.93 -9.33 -8.87
C CYS A 169 -11.49 -9.29 -8.34
N ALA A 170 -11.13 -10.37 -7.64
CA ALA A 170 -9.94 -10.42 -6.80
C ALA A 170 -8.65 -10.32 -7.60
N VAL A 171 -7.65 -9.68 -6.99
CA VAL A 171 -6.26 -9.95 -7.33
C VAL A 171 -5.94 -11.35 -6.79
N PRO A 172 -5.41 -12.27 -7.61
CA PRO A 172 -5.15 -13.64 -7.16
C PRO A 172 -4.03 -13.66 -6.12
N LEU A 173 -4.23 -14.47 -5.08
CA LEU A 173 -3.20 -14.82 -4.11
C LEU A 173 -2.83 -16.29 -4.30
N ARG A 174 -1.55 -16.63 -4.14
CA ARG A 174 -1.05 -17.99 -4.22
C ARG A 174 -0.20 -18.32 -3.02
N TRP A 175 -0.27 -19.59 -2.61
CA TRP A 175 0.63 -20.19 -1.64
C TRP A 175 1.50 -21.22 -2.35
N THR A 176 2.81 -21.21 -2.13
CA THR A 176 3.71 -22.21 -2.74
C THR A 176 4.69 -22.68 -1.69
N VAL A 177 4.74 -23.99 -1.41
CA VAL A 177 5.81 -24.60 -0.60
C VAL A 177 6.97 -24.97 -1.53
N ALA A 178 8.21 -24.82 -1.06
CA ALA A 178 9.40 -25.18 -1.85
C ALA A 178 9.29 -26.63 -2.37
N GLY A 179 9.50 -26.81 -3.68
CA GLY A 179 9.39 -28.11 -4.35
C GLY A 179 7.97 -28.53 -4.73
N ASN A 180 6.94 -27.78 -4.35
CA ASN A 180 5.54 -28.07 -4.67
C ASN A 180 4.97 -27.11 -5.70
N ALA A 181 3.86 -27.51 -6.35
CA ALA A 181 3.12 -26.64 -7.25
C ALA A 181 2.40 -25.51 -6.47
N PRO A 182 2.20 -24.32 -7.08
CA PRO A 182 1.43 -23.25 -6.48
C PRO A 182 -0.01 -23.67 -6.20
N GLN A 183 -0.48 -23.37 -4.99
CA GLN A 183 -1.84 -23.57 -4.52
C GLN A 183 -2.63 -22.27 -4.66
N THR A 184 -3.89 -22.41 -5.07
CA THR A 184 -4.88 -21.33 -5.21
C THR A 184 -6.12 -21.69 -4.41
N GLY A 185 -6.85 -20.71 -3.92
CA GLY A 185 -8.08 -20.92 -3.15
C GLY A 185 -8.51 -19.65 -2.46
N GLU A 186 -9.32 -19.80 -1.41
CA GLU A 186 -9.73 -18.69 -0.57
C GLU A 186 -8.53 -18.03 0.10
N ALA A 187 -8.49 -16.71 0.09
CA ALA A 187 -7.36 -15.96 0.63
C ALA A 187 -7.08 -16.30 2.10
N GLU A 188 -8.13 -16.57 2.89
CA GLU A 188 -8.00 -16.91 4.30
C GLU A 188 -7.31 -18.25 4.51
N ASP A 189 -7.54 -19.24 3.66
CA ASP A 189 -6.89 -20.55 3.74
C ASP A 189 -5.42 -20.47 3.35
N LEU A 190 -5.10 -19.67 2.32
CA LEU A 190 -3.72 -19.46 1.90
C LEU A 190 -2.90 -18.69 2.96
N ILE A 191 -3.53 -17.71 3.61
CA ILE A 191 -2.93 -16.99 4.75
C ILE A 191 -2.78 -17.93 5.96
N ALA A 192 -3.75 -18.82 6.20
CA ALA A 192 -3.65 -19.86 7.23
C ALA A 192 -2.40 -20.73 7.03
N ALA A 193 -2.22 -21.26 5.82
CA ALA A 193 -1.08 -22.11 5.49
C ALA A 193 0.26 -21.38 5.68
N ALA A 194 0.30 -20.08 5.36
CA ALA A 194 1.48 -19.25 5.61
C ALA A 194 1.75 -19.08 7.12
N VAL A 195 0.72 -18.87 7.93
CA VAL A 195 0.82 -18.79 9.39
C VAL A 195 1.31 -20.12 9.97
N ASP A 196 0.70 -21.25 9.59
CA ASP A 196 1.10 -22.59 10.05
C ASP A 196 2.58 -22.87 9.74
N SER A 197 3.04 -22.45 8.55
CA SER A 197 4.45 -22.56 8.16
C SER A 197 5.36 -21.69 9.03
N LEU A 198 4.97 -20.44 9.33
CA LEU A 198 5.73 -19.56 10.24
C LEU A 198 5.77 -20.14 11.67
N GLU A 199 4.67 -20.70 12.15
CA GLU A 199 4.58 -21.36 13.47
C GLU A 199 5.48 -22.59 13.58
N ALA A 200 5.58 -23.36 12.49
CA ALA A 200 6.53 -24.46 12.35
C ALA A 200 8.01 -24.00 12.32
N GLY A 201 8.27 -22.68 12.32
CA GLY A 201 9.61 -22.10 12.33
C GLY A 201 10.26 -22.01 10.95
N ASN A 202 9.46 -22.07 9.89
CA ASN A 202 9.93 -21.89 8.53
C ASN A 202 10.07 -20.40 8.16
N ILE A 203 10.79 -20.14 7.07
CA ILE A 203 10.96 -18.82 6.47
C ILE A 203 10.01 -18.71 5.28
N VAL A 204 9.13 -17.71 5.30
CA VAL A 204 8.14 -17.46 4.24
C VAL A 204 8.52 -16.18 3.48
N ALA A 205 8.60 -16.26 2.16
CA ALA A 205 8.71 -15.09 1.30
C ALA A 205 7.31 -14.51 1.01
N VAL A 206 7.02 -13.33 1.56
CA VAL A 206 5.72 -12.65 1.44
C VAL A 206 5.83 -11.50 0.45
N LYS A 207 5.00 -11.47 -0.58
CA LYS A 207 4.97 -10.40 -1.58
C LYS A 207 4.34 -9.14 -0.97
N GLY A 208 5.16 -8.11 -0.75
CA GLY A 208 4.71 -6.78 -0.39
C GLY A 208 4.33 -5.94 -1.61
N ILE A 209 4.17 -4.63 -1.41
CA ILE A 209 3.86 -3.69 -2.51
C ILE A 209 5.05 -3.51 -3.45
N GLY A 210 6.25 -3.25 -2.89
CA GLY A 210 7.44 -2.98 -3.67
C GLY A 210 8.26 -4.21 -4.06
N GLY A 211 7.95 -5.38 -3.50
CA GLY A 211 8.70 -6.63 -3.68
C GLY A 211 8.52 -7.59 -2.52
N TYR A 212 9.26 -8.69 -2.54
CA TYR A 212 9.17 -9.75 -1.52
C TYR A 212 9.91 -9.38 -0.23
N LEU A 213 9.35 -9.82 0.89
CA LEU A 213 9.94 -9.81 2.22
C LEU A 213 10.19 -11.24 2.68
N LEU A 214 11.35 -11.52 3.27
CA LEU A 214 11.59 -12.77 3.99
C LEU A 214 11.08 -12.60 5.42
N CYS A 215 10.14 -13.46 5.80
CA CYS A 215 9.47 -13.46 7.08
C CYS A 215 9.74 -14.74 7.86
N CYS A 216 10.05 -14.59 9.15
CA CYS A 216 10.13 -15.69 10.10
C CYS A 216 9.76 -15.18 11.49
N ASP A 217 9.42 -16.10 12.39
CA ASP A 217 9.13 -15.80 13.78
C ASP A 217 10.30 -15.07 14.46
N ALA A 218 10.08 -13.83 14.91
CA ALA A 218 11.11 -13.01 15.57
C ALA A 218 11.19 -13.25 17.07
N THR A 219 10.31 -14.08 17.66
CA THR A 219 10.35 -14.42 19.09
C THR A 219 11.19 -15.67 19.36
N ARG A 220 11.68 -16.35 18.31
CA ARG A 220 12.39 -17.62 18.40
C ARG A 220 13.80 -17.51 17.81
N PRO A 221 14.85 -17.90 18.56
CA PRO A 221 16.22 -17.88 18.05
C PRO A 221 16.45 -18.79 16.84
N GLY A 222 15.78 -19.94 16.78
CA GLY A 222 15.97 -20.95 15.72
C GLY A 222 15.68 -20.43 14.30
N PRO A 223 14.46 -19.94 14.02
CA PRO A 223 14.12 -19.35 12.72
C PRO A 223 15.01 -18.16 12.34
N VAL A 224 15.32 -17.27 13.30
CA VAL A 224 16.18 -16.11 13.07
C VAL A 224 17.61 -16.54 12.70
N ALA A 225 18.20 -17.48 13.44
CA ALA A 225 19.52 -18.03 13.13
C ALA A 225 19.56 -18.73 11.76
N ARG A 226 18.50 -19.48 11.41
CA ARG A 226 18.36 -20.10 10.09
C ARG A 226 18.36 -19.05 8.98
N LEU A 227 17.59 -17.97 9.15
CA LEU A 227 17.52 -16.88 8.18
C LEU A 227 18.88 -16.18 8.03
N ARG A 228 19.61 -15.93 9.13
CA ARG A 228 20.96 -15.35 9.09
C ARG A 228 21.93 -16.21 8.31
N SER A 229 21.93 -17.52 8.58
CA SER A 229 22.79 -18.50 7.91
C SER A 229 22.52 -18.51 6.40
N ARG A 230 21.25 -18.67 6.01
CA ARG A 230 20.83 -18.70 4.59
C ARG A 230 21.15 -17.38 3.86
N LYS A 231 20.91 -16.23 4.51
CA LYS A 231 21.16 -14.90 3.92
C LYS A 231 22.63 -14.44 4.04
N GLN A 232 23.50 -15.23 4.68
CA GLN A 232 24.90 -14.88 4.96
C GLN A 232 25.03 -13.50 5.63
N ARG A 233 24.17 -13.24 6.62
CA ARG A 233 24.02 -11.94 7.29
C ARG A 233 24.24 -12.08 8.80
N PRO A 234 25.49 -12.20 9.26
CA PRO A 234 25.78 -12.56 10.66
C PRO A 234 25.32 -11.50 11.66
N ALA A 235 25.66 -10.22 11.44
CA ALA A 235 25.43 -9.17 12.44
C ALA A 235 24.41 -8.09 12.02
N LYS A 236 24.24 -7.81 10.72
CA LYS A 236 23.40 -6.69 10.27
C LYS A 236 21.95 -6.88 10.78
N PRO A 237 21.37 -5.91 11.51
CA PRO A 237 20.08 -6.08 12.20
C PRO A 237 18.94 -6.29 11.21
N PHE A 238 17.94 -7.09 11.58
CA PHE A 238 16.72 -7.21 10.79
C PHE A 238 15.67 -6.18 11.20
N ALA A 239 14.81 -5.81 10.25
CA ALA A 239 13.57 -5.10 10.56
C ALA A 239 12.52 -6.08 11.06
N VAL A 240 11.68 -5.65 11.99
CA VAL A 240 10.64 -6.46 12.63
C VAL A 240 9.27 -5.82 12.39
N LEU A 241 8.36 -6.60 11.82
CA LEU A 241 6.96 -6.27 11.63
C LEU A 241 6.17 -6.67 12.89
N TYR A 242 5.57 -5.69 13.54
CA TYR A 242 4.66 -5.91 14.68
C TYR A 242 3.20 -5.87 14.22
N PRO A 243 2.30 -6.66 14.82
CA PRO A 243 0.88 -6.65 14.47
C PRO A 243 0.19 -5.32 14.84
N ASP A 244 0.59 -4.71 15.95
CA ASP A 244 0.02 -3.46 16.46
C ASP A 244 1.00 -2.68 17.36
N LEU A 245 0.59 -1.45 17.71
CA LEU A 245 1.36 -0.57 18.59
C LEU A 245 1.48 -1.07 20.04
N GLY A 246 0.51 -1.85 20.52
CA GLY A 246 0.49 -2.37 21.88
C GLY A 246 1.61 -3.37 22.10
N MET A 247 1.70 -4.37 21.21
CA MET A 247 2.79 -5.35 21.23
C MET A 247 4.15 -4.68 21.00
N LEU A 248 4.24 -3.75 20.05
CA LEU A 248 5.45 -2.98 19.79
C LEU A 248 5.95 -2.24 21.05
N ALA A 249 5.05 -1.60 21.80
CA ALA A 249 5.41 -0.84 23.00
C ALA A 249 5.95 -1.72 24.14
N GLY A 250 5.77 -3.04 24.08
CA GLY A 250 6.35 -4.02 25.01
C GLY A 250 7.85 -4.27 24.77
N ASP A 251 8.35 -4.01 23.56
CA ASP A 251 9.73 -4.33 23.18
C ASP A 251 10.61 -3.08 22.99
N VAL A 252 10.02 -1.94 22.64
CA VAL A 252 10.75 -0.69 22.39
C VAL A 252 10.20 0.51 23.17
N ALA A 253 11.04 1.53 23.35
CA ALA A 253 10.66 2.82 23.89
C ALA A 253 9.95 3.67 22.82
N LEU A 254 8.62 3.61 22.79
CA LEU A 254 7.80 4.32 21.80
C LEU A 254 7.61 5.80 22.16
N THR A 255 8.22 6.70 21.38
CA THR A 255 8.07 8.15 21.56
C THR A 255 6.75 8.66 20.98
N PRO A 256 6.22 9.82 21.45
CA PRO A 256 5.03 10.44 20.86
C PRO A 256 5.19 10.75 19.37
N ALA A 257 6.41 11.09 18.92
CA ALA A 257 6.71 11.39 17.52
C ALA A 257 6.76 10.14 16.62
N ALA A 258 7.09 8.96 17.17
CA ALA A 258 7.16 7.72 16.40
C ALA A 258 5.77 7.19 15.99
N ARG A 259 4.76 7.36 16.85
CA ARG A 259 3.39 6.88 16.62
C ARG A 259 2.81 7.34 15.27
N PRO A 260 2.74 8.65 14.95
CA PRO A 260 2.16 9.11 13.68
C PRO A 260 3.00 8.70 12.46
N LEU A 261 4.30 8.45 12.61
CA LEU A 261 5.13 7.95 11.51
C LEU A 261 4.81 6.49 11.19
N LEU A 262 4.70 5.63 12.22
CA LEU A 262 4.40 4.21 12.06
C LEU A 262 2.99 3.95 11.51
N THR A 263 2.00 4.71 11.96
CA THR A 263 0.59 4.56 11.55
C THR A 263 0.20 5.45 10.37
N GLY A 264 1.06 6.38 10.00
CA GLY A 264 0.84 7.34 8.93
C GLY A 264 1.00 6.75 7.52
N PRO A 265 0.78 7.59 6.48
CA PRO A 265 0.78 7.15 5.09
C PRO A 265 2.14 6.62 4.59
N VAL A 266 3.24 7.02 5.23
CA VAL A 266 4.60 6.56 4.87
C VAL A 266 4.90 5.19 5.47
N SER A 267 4.48 4.94 6.72
CA SER A 267 4.69 3.69 7.48
C SER A 267 6.10 3.08 7.30
N PRO A 268 7.16 3.82 7.67
CA PRO A 268 8.54 3.39 7.43
C PRO A 268 9.00 2.33 8.43
N VAL A 269 10.18 1.76 8.19
CA VAL A 269 10.96 1.14 9.26
C VAL A 269 11.58 2.26 10.11
N LEU A 270 11.26 2.31 11.40
CA LEU A 270 11.85 3.23 12.36
C LEU A 270 12.87 2.51 13.24
N LEU A 271 13.96 3.20 13.59
CA LEU A 271 14.88 2.75 14.62
C LEU A 271 14.41 3.30 15.97
N LEU A 272 14.03 2.42 16.89
CA LEU A 272 13.59 2.81 18.23
C LEU A 272 14.46 2.10 19.29
N PRO A 273 14.74 2.75 20.42
CA PRO A 273 15.51 2.13 21.50
C PRO A 273 14.78 0.88 22.02
N LEU A 274 15.50 -0.21 22.19
CA LEU A 274 15.01 -1.41 22.86
C LEU A 274 14.72 -1.09 24.33
N ARG A 275 13.72 -1.75 24.89
CA ARG A 275 13.58 -1.79 26.34
C ARG A 275 14.69 -2.66 26.95
N PRO A 276 15.09 -2.43 28.21
CA PRO A 276 16.07 -3.27 28.89
C PRO A 276 15.68 -4.76 28.93
N GLN A 277 14.38 -5.05 28.94
CA GLN A 277 13.80 -6.39 28.88
C GLN A 277 12.67 -6.38 27.86
N PRO A 278 12.95 -6.62 26.57
CA PRO A 278 11.93 -6.81 25.56
C PRO A 278 11.05 -8.02 25.93
N GLN A 279 9.74 -7.89 25.72
CA GLN A 279 8.76 -8.89 26.16
C GLN A 279 8.56 -10.01 25.15
N HIS A 280 8.72 -9.74 23.85
CA HIS A 280 8.35 -10.67 22.79
C HIS A 280 9.53 -11.02 21.86
N VAL A 281 10.23 -10.02 21.33
CA VAL A 281 11.29 -10.22 20.33
C VAL A 281 12.57 -10.83 20.92
N ASP A 282 13.18 -11.76 20.18
CA ASP A 282 14.56 -12.20 20.40
C ASP A 282 15.53 -11.11 19.92
N ALA A 283 15.75 -10.10 20.77
CA ALA A 283 16.53 -8.92 20.43
C ALA A 283 17.98 -9.25 20.02
N GLU A 284 18.62 -10.20 20.70
CA GLU A 284 20.00 -10.60 20.38
C GLU A 284 20.07 -11.34 19.04
N GLY A 285 19.10 -12.22 18.76
CA GLY A 285 19.00 -12.86 17.45
C GLY A 285 18.75 -11.85 16.33
N VAL A 286 17.91 -10.83 16.56
CA VAL A 286 17.45 -9.89 15.53
C VAL A 286 18.41 -8.71 15.31
N ALA A 287 19.01 -8.18 16.37
CA ALA A 287 19.86 -6.99 16.37
C ALA A 287 21.04 -7.16 17.35
N PRO A 288 21.96 -8.11 17.08
CA PRO A 288 23.01 -8.51 18.02
C PRO A 288 23.91 -7.34 18.41
N GLY A 289 24.07 -7.12 19.71
CA GLY A 289 24.91 -6.05 20.27
C GLY A 289 24.41 -4.62 20.03
N LEU A 290 23.15 -4.44 19.62
CA LEU A 290 22.55 -3.12 19.41
C LEU A 290 21.49 -2.83 20.47
N ASP A 291 21.39 -1.55 20.85
CA ASP A 291 20.38 -1.02 21.77
C ASP A 291 19.15 -0.44 21.03
N HIS A 292 19.11 -0.56 19.70
CA HIS A 292 18.01 -0.11 18.85
C HIS A 292 17.48 -1.24 17.98
N LEU A 293 16.16 -1.22 17.75
CA LEU A 293 15.46 -2.15 16.89
C LEU A 293 14.86 -1.41 15.70
N GLY A 294 15.04 -1.98 14.50
CA GLY A 294 14.29 -1.57 13.32
C GLY A 294 12.88 -2.15 13.36
N VAL A 295 11.87 -1.31 13.49
CA VAL A 295 10.48 -1.73 13.66
C VAL A 295 9.59 -1.13 12.59
N MET A 296 8.55 -1.86 12.20
CA MET A 296 7.52 -1.39 11.28
C MET A 296 6.15 -1.96 11.66
N LEU A 297 5.10 -1.30 11.18
CA LEU A 297 3.72 -1.79 11.25
C LEU A 297 3.26 -2.26 9.87
N PRO A 298 2.18 -3.07 9.78
CA PRO A 298 1.64 -3.51 8.51
C PRO A 298 1.11 -2.33 7.69
N TYR A 299 1.83 -2.04 6.60
CA TYR A 299 1.51 -0.99 5.64
C TYR A 299 0.57 -1.46 4.51
N ALA A 300 0.42 -2.77 4.31
CA ALA A 300 -0.42 -3.38 3.28
C ALA A 300 -1.44 -4.36 3.89
N PRO A 301 -2.61 -4.59 3.26
CA PRO A 301 -3.65 -5.45 3.83
C PRO A 301 -3.19 -6.89 4.01
N LEU A 302 -2.44 -7.47 3.06
CA LEU A 302 -1.86 -8.81 3.22
C LEU A 302 -0.96 -8.91 4.45
N LEU A 303 -0.08 -7.92 4.66
CA LEU A 303 0.79 -7.87 5.84
C LEU A 303 -0.02 -7.72 7.13
N GLN A 304 -1.10 -6.92 7.13
CA GLN A 304 -2.00 -6.79 8.27
C GLN A 304 -2.67 -8.13 8.60
N ARG A 305 -3.21 -8.83 7.60
CA ARG A 305 -3.86 -10.13 7.80
C ARG A 305 -2.88 -11.17 8.33
N LEU A 306 -1.71 -11.28 7.69
CA LEU A 306 -0.67 -12.22 8.11
C LEU A 306 -0.19 -11.95 9.54
N SER A 307 0.18 -10.69 9.86
CA SER A 307 0.72 -10.36 11.18
C SER A 307 -0.33 -10.47 12.29
N SER A 308 -1.57 -10.03 12.04
CA SER A 308 -2.66 -10.20 13.00
C SER A 308 -2.97 -11.65 13.29
N ARG A 309 -3.01 -12.51 12.25
CA ARG A 309 -3.31 -13.93 12.44
C ARG A 309 -2.16 -14.69 13.10
N PHE A 310 -0.92 -14.36 12.76
CA PHE A 310 0.27 -14.93 13.43
C PHE A 310 0.41 -14.48 14.89
N GLY A 311 -0.05 -13.26 15.21
CA GLY A 311 -0.17 -12.77 16.57
C GLY A 311 1.14 -12.52 17.31
N ARG A 312 2.28 -12.47 16.62
CA ARG A 312 3.62 -12.25 17.19
C ARG A 312 4.49 -11.40 16.26
N PRO A 313 5.60 -10.80 16.73
CA PRO A 313 6.53 -10.08 15.88
C PRO A 313 7.17 -11.00 14.83
N LEU A 314 7.25 -10.52 13.60
CA LEU A 314 7.89 -11.22 12.48
C LEU A 314 9.13 -10.46 12.04
N VAL A 315 10.23 -11.16 11.76
CA VAL A 315 11.28 -10.57 10.93
C VAL A 315 10.65 -10.23 9.58
N ALA A 316 10.96 -9.06 9.01
CA ALA A 316 10.48 -8.64 7.71
C ALA A 316 11.61 -7.92 6.99
N THR A 317 12.48 -8.67 6.33
CA THR A 317 13.65 -8.11 5.63
C THR A 317 13.50 -8.26 4.12
N SER A 318 14.14 -7.38 3.34
CA SER A 318 14.12 -7.45 1.87
C SER A 318 14.51 -8.85 1.37
N ALA A 319 13.73 -9.40 0.44
CA ALA A 319 14.04 -10.67 -0.19
C ALA A 319 15.00 -10.44 -1.37
N ASN A 320 16.27 -10.59 -1.06
CA ASN A 320 17.38 -10.49 -1.99
C ASN A 320 18.54 -11.34 -1.50
N VAL A 321 19.30 -11.91 -2.45
CA VAL A 321 20.65 -12.40 -2.19
C VAL A 321 21.53 -11.18 -1.88
N SER A 322 22.44 -11.30 -0.91
CA SER A 322 23.23 -10.18 -0.37
C SER A 322 23.80 -9.29 -1.49
N GLY A 323 23.54 -7.98 -1.42
CA GLY A 323 24.00 -6.99 -2.41
C GLY A 323 23.11 -6.81 -3.65
N SER A 324 22.15 -7.69 -3.90
CA SER A 324 21.25 -7.59 -5.07
C SER A 324 20.00 -6.73 -4.78
N PRO A 325 19.36 -6.16 -5.82
CA PRO A 325 18.07 -5.49 -5.68
C PRO A 325 16.98 -6.40 -5.11
N MET A 326 15.89 -5.80 -4.61
CA MET A 326 14.76 -6.56 -4.09
C MET A 326 14.03 -7.29 -5.22
N ILE A 327 13.76 -8.58 -5.01
CA ILE A 327 13.03 -9.40 -5.97
C ILE A 327 11.54 -9.07 -5.87
N HIS A 328 10.89 -8.85 -7.01
CA HIS A 328 9.46 -8.48 -7.08
C HIS A 328 8.65 -9.34 -8.06
N ARG A 329 9.30 -10.08 -8.96
CA ARG A 329 8.63 -10.98 -9.92
C ARG A 329 8.54 -12.38 -9.35
N ASP A 330 7.36 -12.99 -9.46
CA ASP A 330 7.05 -14.27 -8.81
C ASP A 330 7.95 -15.41 -9.30
N ALA A 331 8.18 -15.49 -10.61
CA ALA A 331 9.07 -16.49 -11.20
C ALA A 331 10.51 -16.35 -10.70
N THR A 332 11.01 -15.12 -10.63
CA THR A 332 12.36 -14.82 -10.08
C THR A 332 12.42 -15.12 -8.59
N ALA A 333 11.37 -14.81 -7.84
CA ALA A 333 11.30 -15.07 -6.40
C ALA A 333 11.38 -16.57 -6.10
N GLN A 334 10.68 -17.41 -6.85
CA GLN A 334 10.73 -18.86 -6.67
C GLN A 334 12.13 -19.44 -6.98
N GLN A 335 12.82 -18.89 -7.99
CA GLN A 335 14.15 -19.35 -8.37
C GLN A 335 15.24 -18.87 -7.43
N GLU A 336 15.34 -17.56 -7.21
CA GLU A 336 16.45 -16.94 -6.47
C GLU A 336 16.30 -17.05 -4.95
N LEU A 337 15.07 -17.18 -4.44
CA LEU A 337 14.83 -17.34 -3.00
C LEU A 337 14.73 -18.80 -2.57
N ALA A 338 14.90 -19.78 -3.48
CA ALA A 338 14.76 -21.20 -3.14
C ALA A 338 15.71 -21.68 -2.01
N GLY A 339 16.91 -21.09 -1.91
CA GLY A 339 17.85 -21.36 -0.83
C GLY A 339 17.61 -20.53 0.45
N LEU A 340 16.66 -19.60 0.42
CA LEU A 340 16.37 -18.65 1.50
C LEU A 340 15.03 -18.93 2.18
N ALA A 341 13.98 -19.09 1.39
CA ALA A 341 12.61 -19.30 1.85
C ALA A 341 12.19 -20.77 1.69
N ASP A 342 11.38 -21.24 2.63
CA ASP A 342 10.76 -22.57 2.59
C ASP A 342 9.40 -22.53 1.86
N ALA A 343 8.80 -21.33 1.75
CA ALA A 343 7.53 -21.12 1.04
C ALA A 343 7.33 -19.66 0.60
N TRP A 344 6.34 -19.41 -0.27
CA TRP A 344 5.99 -18.11 -0.84
C TRP A 344 4.50 -17.84 -0.71
N LEU A 345 4.16 -16.62 -0.31
CA LEU A 345 2.80 -16.08 -0.29
C LEU A 345 2.77 -14.82 -1.15
N GLY A 346 2.05 -14.83 -2.28
CA GLY A 346 1.99 -13.67 -3.18
C GLY A 346 1.24 -13.88 -4.48
#